data_AF-A0A8D4VNB9-F1
#
_entry.id   AF-A0A8D4VNB9-F1
#
_cell.length_a   1.000
_cell.length_b   1.000
_cell.length_c   1.000
_cell.angle_alpha   90.00
_cell.angle_beta   90.00
_cell.angle_gamma   90.00
#
_symmetry.space_group_name_H-M   'P 1'
#
loop_
_entity.id
_entity.type
_entity.pdbx_description
1 polymer ?
#
loop_
_entity_poly.entity_id
_entity_poly.type
_entity_poly.pdbx_seq_one_letter_code
_entity_poly.pdbx_strand_id
1 'polypeptide(L)' 'MSDKQTKPNLMQVIASTLSAAIGIQSSANRERDFTAGSAKTFIVTGVIGTVLFILAIIFVVRLVLSKAGAA' A
#
# COMPACT_ATOMS: atom_id res chain seq x y z
N MET A 1 23.68 14.78 -22.12
CA MET A 1 22.54 15.65 -22.45
C MET A 1 22.07 16.29 -21.16
N SER A 2 22.01 17.63 -21.09
CA SER A 2 21.64 18.36 -19.88
C SER A 2 20.23 18.02 -19.40
N ASP A 3 20.13 17.55 -18.15
CA ASP A 3 18.91 17.48 -17.37
C ASP A 3 18.29 18.87 -17.23
N LYS A 4 17.18 19.12 -17.92
CA LYS A 4 16.21 20.13 -17.48
C LYS A 4 15.24 19.41 -16.55
N GLN A 5 15.45 19.58 -15.24
CA GLN A 5 14.51 19.16 -14.20
C GLN A 5 13.18 19.89 -14.38
N THR A 6 12.30 19.29 -15.18
CA THR A 6 10.91 19.72 -15.30
C THR A 6 10.20 19.14 -14.09
N LYS A 7 9.61 19.99 -13.24
CA LYS A 7 8.90 19.54 -12.04
C LYS A 7 7.88 18.47 -12.43
N PRO A 8 7.83 17.32 -11.74
CA PRO A 8 6.90 16.26 -12.08
C PRO A 8 5.50 16.82 -12.03
N ASN A 9 4.73 16.61 -13.11
CA ASN A 9 3.38 17.12 -13.14
C ASN A 9 2.53 16.36 -12.11
N LEU A 10 1.40 16.94 -11.72
CA LEU A 10 0.51 16.36 -10.70
C LEU A 10 0.12 14.91 -11.03
N MET A 11 0.01 14.58 -12.32
CA MET A 11 -0.33 13.23 -12.77
C MET A 11 0.81 12.22 -12.61
N GLN A 12 2.07 12.65 -12.76
CA GLN A 12 3.24 11.82 -12.47
C GLN A 12 3.39 11.59 -10.96
N VAL A 13 3.08 12.60 -10.14
CA VAL A 13 3.08 12.44 -8.69
C VAL A 13 1.99 11.46 -8.27
N ILE A 14 0.76 11.60 -8.78
CA ILE A 14 -0.35 10.67 -8.48
C ILE A 14 -0.06 9.26 -9.00
N ALA A 15 0.47 9.10 -10.22
CA ALA A 15 0.83 7.79 -10.76
C ALA A 15 1.97 7.13 -9.96
N SER A 16 2.96 7.91 -9.51
CA SER A 16 4.04 7.45 -8.63
C SER A 16 3.51 7.04 -7.25
N THR A 17 2.59 7.82 -6.67
CA THR A 17 1.96 7.50 -5.37
C THR A 17 1.06 6.26 -5.46
N LEU A 18 0.35 6.07 -6.58
CA LEU A 18 -0.50 4.89 -6.80
C LEU A 18 0.32 3.62 -7.07
N SER A 19 1.41 3.70 -7.84
CA SER A 19 2.31 2.55 -8.05
C SER A 19 3.08 2.18 -6.78
N ALA A 20 3.43 3.16 -5.94
CA ALA A 20 3.96 2.93 -4.60
C ALA A 20 2.94 2.28 -3.64
N ALA A 21 1.64 2.57 -3.80
CA ALA A 21 0.57 1.99 -2.98
C ALA A 21 0.15 0.56 -3.40
N ILE A 22 0.44 0.14 -4.64
CA ILE A 22 0.00 -1.14 -5.22
C ILE A 22 0.87 -2.35 -4.82
N GLY A 23 2.04 -2.15 -4.21
CA GLY A 23 2.83 -3.27 -3.67
C GLY A 23 3.62 -4.04 -4.74
N ILE A 24 4.58 -3.35 -5.37
CA ILE A 24 5.54 -3.97 -6.29
C ILE A 24 6.43 -4.92 -5.49
N GLN A 25 5.98 -6.17 -5.32
CA GLN A 25 6.83 -7.24 -4.80
C GLN A 25 7.85 -7.56 -5.90
N SER A 26 9.10 -7.18 -5.68
CA SER A 26 10.20 -7.46 -6.60
C SER A 26 10.29 -8.97 -6.86
N SER A 27 10.73 -9.35 -8.07
CA SER A 27 10.96 -10.76 -8.42
C SER A 27 11.89 -11.45 -7.43
N ALA A 28 12.90 -10.74 -6.91
CA ALA A 28 13.80 -11.22 -5.87
C ALA A 28 13.11 -11.51 -4.53
N ASN A 29 12.16 -10.65 -4.11
CA ASN A 29 11.37 -10.91 -2.91
C ASN A 29 10.51 -12.16 -3.12
N ARG A 30 9.84 -12.25 -4.27
CA ARG A 30 9.01 -13.39 -4.64
C ARG A 30 9.81 -14.69 -4.63
N GLU A 31 10.99 -14.71 -5.26
CA GLU A 31 11.83 -15.91 -5.35
C GLU A 31 12.34 -16.36 -3.98
N ARG A 32 12.80 -15.43 -3.13
CA ARG A 32 13.16 -15.75 -1.74
C ARG A 32 11.97 -16.32 -0.96
N ASP A 33 10.82 -15.69 -1.13
CA ASP A 33 9.57 -16.04 -0.44
C ASP A 33 9.05 -17.43 -0.86
N PHE A 34 9.19 -17.82 -2.13
CA PHE A 34 8.82 -19.15 -2.63
C PHE A 34 9.88 -20.23 -2.39
N THR A 35 11.15 -19.87 -2.27
CA THR A 35 12.25 -20.85 -2.09
C THR A 35 12.52 -21.13 -0.61
N ALA A 36 12.37 -20.13 0.26
CA ALA A 36 12.69 -20.21 1.68
C ALA A 36 11.47 -20.08 2.61
N GLY A 37 10.31 -19.66 2.09
CA GLY A 37 9.11 -19.41 2.90
C GLY A 37 8.07 -20.53 2.79
N SER A 38 7.32 -20.76 3.88
CA SER A 38 6.19 -21.69 3.88
C SER A 38 4.90 -20.97 3.47
N ALA A 39 4.06 -21.61 2.65
CA ALA A 39 2.77 -21.07 2.22
C ALA A 39 1.87 -20.64 3.40
N LYS A 40 1.94 -21.36 4.52
CA LYS A 40 1.21 -21.02 5.75
C LYS A 40 1.60 -19.65 6.31
N THR A 41 2.89 -19.32 6.30
CA THR A 41 3.40 -18.03 6.79
C THR A 41 2.83 -16.87 5.98
N PHE A 42 2.74 -17.02 4.65
CA PHE A 42 2.15 -15.99 3.78
C PHE A 42 0.66 -15.81 4.01
N ILE A 43 -0.08 -16.90 4.17
CA ILE A 43 -1.53 -16.83 4.42
C ILE A 43 -1.82 -16.12 5.74
N VAL A 44 -1.12 -16.49 6.82
CA VAL A 44 -1.30 -15.84 8.13
C VAL A 44 -0.93 -14.37 8.07
N THR A 45 0.21 -14.03 7.46
CA THR A 45 0.66 -12.64 7.32
C THR A 45 -0.33 -11.81 6.49
N GLY A 46 -0.85 -12.38 5.40
CA GLY A 46 -1.86 -11.75 4.55
C GLY A 46 -3.16 -11.48 5.31
N VAL A 47 -3.68 -12.48 6.04
CA VAL A 47 -4.91 -12.33 6.84
C VAL A 47 -4.75 -11.24 7.91
N ILE A 48 -3.63 -11.24 8.65
CA ILE A 48 -3.36 -10.20 9.65
C ILE A 48 -3.31 -8.82 9.00
N GLY A 49 -2.59 -8.68 7.88
CA GLY A 49 -2.50 -7.43 7.13
C GLY A 49 -3.87 -6.93 6.66
N THR A 50 -4.71 -7.82 6.13
CA THR A 50 -6.06 -7.48 5.69
C THR A 50 -6.95 -7.03 6.84
N VAL A 51 -6.91 -7.71 7.98
CA VAL A 51 -7.68 -7.31 9.17
C VAL A 51 -7.26 -5.93 9.65
N LEU A 52 -5.95 -5.67 9.76
CA LEU A 52 -5.43 -4.36 10.17
C LEU A 52 -5.83 -3.26 9.18
N PHE A 53 -5.81 -3.54 7.88
CA PHE A 53 -6.23 -2.58 6.85
C PHE A 53 -7.71 -2.22 6.97
N ILE A 54 -8.58 -3.20 7.18
CA ILE A 54 -10.02 -2.97 7.40
C ILE A 54 -10.25 -2.11 8.65
N LEU A 55 -9.57 -2.44 9.76
CA LEU A 55 -9.67 -1.66 10.99
C LEU A 55 -9.21 -0.21 10.80
N ALA A 56 -8.14 0.01 10.03
CA ALA A 56 -7.66 1.34 9.70
C ALA A 56 -8.71 2.14 8.91
N ILE A 57 -9.37 1.53 7.91
CA ILE A 57 -10.46 2.18 7.18
C ILE A 57 -11.62 2.52 8.11
N ILE A 58 -12.07 1.57 8.94
CA ILE A 58 -13.15 1.79 9.90
C ILE A 58 -12.81 2.95 10.83
N PHE A 59 -11.58 2.99 11.36
CA PHE A 59 -11.11 4.06 12.22
C PHE A 59 -11.18 5.42 11.53
N VAL A 60 -10.66 5.53 10.30
CA VAL A 60 -10.72 6.77 9.51
C VAL A 60 -12.15 7.21 9.28
N VAL A 61 -13.04 6.29 8.87
CA VAL A 61 -14.47 6.60 8.64
C VAL A 61 -15.13 7.11 9.92
N ARG A 62 -14.90 6.44 11.05
CA ARG A 62 -15.45 6.86 12.35
C ARG A 62 -14.95 8.24 12.76
N LEU A 63 -13.66 8.51 12.55
CA LEU A 63 -13.08 9.82 12.82
C LEU A 63 -13.71 10.90 11.95
N VAL A 64 -13.88 10.64 10.65
CA VAL A 64 -14.52 11.59 9.72
C VAL A 64 -15.98 11.83 10.11
N LEU A 65 -16.77 10.79 10.40
CA LEU A 65 -18.16 10.93 10.82
C LEU A 65 -18.30 11.72 12.13
N SER A 66 -17.41 11.47 13.10
CA SER A 66 -17.36 12.21 14.36
C SER A 66 -17.03 13.69 14.16
N LYS A 67 -16.14 14.02 13.22
CA LYS A 67 -15.76 15.41 12.91
C LYS A 67 -16.78 16.13 12.01
N ALA A 68 -17.52 15.39 11.20
CA ALA A 68 -18.55 15.93 10.30
C ALA A 68 -19.92 16.12 10.97
N GLY A 69 -20.07 15.78 12.26
CA GLY A 69 -21.34 15.90 12.99
C GLY A 69 -22.40 14.87 12.57
N ALA A 70 -21.98 13.78 11.92
CA ALA A 70 -22.84 12.70 11.44
C ALA A 70 -22.93 11.53 12.45
N ALA A 71 -22.42 11.73 13.67
CA ALA A 71 -22.37 10.74 14.75
C ALA A 71 -23.13 11.24 15.98
#